data_AF-A0A914QL63-F1
#
_entry.id   AF-A0A914QL63-F1
#
_cell.length_a   1.000
_cell.length_b   1.000
_cell.length_c   1.000
_cell.angle_alpha   90.00
_cell.angle_beta   90.00
_cell.angle_gamma   90.00
#
_symmetry.space_group_name_H-M   'P 1'
#
loop_
_entity.id
_entity.type
_entity.pdbx_description
1 polymer ?
#
loop_
_entity_poly.entity_id
_entity_poly.type
_entity_poly.pdbx_seq_one_letter_code
_entity_poly.pdbx_strand_id
1 'polypeptide(L)'
;MGAFVSVYQKKKIWAAKTPKYTILYSSEKEVNLDLFERWTNALCYDFQIVTSPTSIPAPVYIAQRYAERGRQIWNTFSSSNDANLDGYISNINGQNGLGAARSTSNSSNGNPSEADPNAFR
;
A
#
# COMPACT_ATOMS: atom_id res chain seq x y z
N MET A 1 -27.63 -9.38 18.53
CA MET A 1 -26.99 -8.11 18.94
C MET A 1 -26.13 -7.63 17.77
N GLY A 2 -26.73 -6.93 16.81
CA GLY A 2 -26.02 -6.34 15.68
C GLY A 2 -26.21 -4.83 15.75
N ALA A 3 -25.15 -4.10 16.08
CA ALA A 3 -25.15 -2.65 16.01
C ALA A 3 -24.71 -2.23 14.61
N PHE A 4 -25.57 -1.51 13.89
CA PHE A 4 -25.24 -0.89 12.61
C PHE A 4 -25.09 0.62 12.87
N VAL A 5 -23.86 1.12 12.80
CA VAL A 5 -23.56 2.55 12.91
C VAL A 5 -23.10 3.01 11.54
N SER A 6 -23.88 3.90 10.91
CA SER A 6 -23.58 4.45 9.59
C SER A 6 -22.98 5.84 9.72
N VAL A 7 -21.65 5.95 9.65
CA VAL A 7 -20.96 7.25 9.67
C VAL A 7 -21.00 7.91 8.29
N TYR A 8 -21.29 9.22 8.27
CA TYR A 8 -21.47 10.07 7.10
C TYR A 8 -20.20 10.19 6.23
N GLN A 9 -20.34 9.96 4.92
CA GLN A 9 -19.30 10.18 3.91
C GLN A 9 -19.89 10.98 2.75
N LYS A 10 -19.42 12.22 2.52
CA LYS A 10 -19.82 12.99 1.33
C LYS A 10 -19.04 12.48 0.13
N LYS A 11 -19.69 11.62 -0.65
CA LYS A 11 -19.08 10.90 -1.76
C LYS A 11 -19.21 11.66 -3.08
N LYS A 12 -18.06 12.01 -3.68
CA LYS A 12 -17.98 12.29 -5.11
C LYS A 12 -17.60 10.97 -5.79
N ILE A 13 -18.51 10.43 -6.59
CA ILE A 13 -18.44 9.23 -7.44
C ILE A 13 -18.34 7.85 -6.69
N TRP A 14 -19.29 6.94 -6.98
CA TRP A 14 -19.37 5.49 -6.66
C TRP A 14 -19.82 5.01 -5.26
N ALA A 15 -21.09 4.83 -4.89
CA ALA A 15 -21.60 4.13 -3.66
C ALA A 15 -20.69 4.05 -2.38
N ALA A 16 -21.03 4.79 -1.32
CA ALA A 16 -20.25 4.84 -0.06
C ALA A 16 -20.16 3.45 0.62
N LYS A 17 -18.94 3.02 0.99
CA LYS A 17 -18.76 1.83 1.84
C LYS A 17 -18.96 2.26 3.29
N THR A 18 -20.02 1.78 3.92
CA THR A 18 -20.33 2.09 5.32
C THR A 18 -19.43 1.27 6.24
N PRO A 19 -18.71 1.91 7.19
CA PRO A 19 -17.94 1.17 8.18
C PRO A 19 -18.89 0.40 9.13
N LYS A 20 -18.48 -0.81 9.53
CA LYS A 20 -19.21 -1.63 10.49
C LYS A 20 -18.38 -1.78 11.77
N TYR A 21 -18.94 -1.38 12.90
CA TYR A 21 -18.30 -1.49 14.21
C TYR A 21 -18.96 -2.58 15.04
N THR A 22 -18.15 -3.43 15.67
CA THR A 22 -18.59 -4.44 16.63
C THR A 22 -17.86 -4.20 17.94
N ILE A 23 -18.61 -4.08 19.04
CA ILE A 23 -18.04 -3.95 20.38
C ILE A 23 -17.72 -5.35 20.88
N LEU A 24 -16.43 -5.66 21.00
CA LEU A 24 -15.95 -6.97 21.48
C LEU A 24 -15.79 -7.02 22.99
N TYR A 25 -15.50 -5.88 23.61
CA TYR A 25 -15.25 -5.76 25.03
C TYR A 25 -15.66 -4.37 25.51
N SER A 26 -16.28 -4.31 26.69
CA SER A 26 -16.56 -3.07 27.42
C SER A 26 -16.31 -3.31 28.90
N SER A 27 -15.65 -2.36 29.57
CA SER A 27 -15.51 -2.38 31.02
C SER A 27 -16.80 -1.95 31.72
N GLU A 28 -17.72 -1.29 31.01
CA GLU A 28 -18.99 -0.84 31.58
C GLU A 28 -20.04 -1.95 31.58
N LYS A 29 -20.80 -2.01 32.67
CA LYS A 29 -21.87 -2.99 32.89
C LYS A 29 -23.00 -2.84 31.87
N GLU A 30 -23.23 -1.61 31.38
CA GLU A 30 -24.21 -1.30 30.34
C GLU A 30 -23.51 -0.49 29.24
N VAL A 31 -23.60 -0.97 28.01
CA VAL A 31 -22.96 -0.31 26.86
C VAL A 31 -23.96 0.64 26.22
N ASN A 32 -23.75 1.95 26.40
CA ASN A 32 -24.55 2.97 25.72
C ASN A 32 -24.07 3.14 24.27
N LEU A 33 -24.82 2.57 23.32
CA LEU A 33 -24.46 2.60 21.89
C LEU A 33 -24.50 4.01 21.27
N ASP A 34 -25.37 4.89 21.76
CA ASP A 34 -25.53 6.26 21.24
C ASP A 34 -24.28 7.11 21.56
N LEU A 35 -23.67 6.88 22.72
CA LEU A 35 -22.40 7.50 23.08
C LEU A 35 -21.26 7.05 22.14
N PHE A 36 -21.18 5.75 21.85
CA PHE A 36 -20.19 5.21 20.92
C PHE A 36 -20.38 5.71 19.48
N GLU A 37 -21.62 5.87 19.03
CA GLU A 37 -21.93 6.47 17.73
C GLU A 37 -21.44 7.92 17.66
N ARG A 38 -21.70 8.72 18.70
CA ARG A 38 -21.22 10.11 18.76
C ARG A 38 -19.70 10.20 18.80
N TRP A 39 -19.05 9.35 19.59
CA TRP A 39 -17.58 9.31 19.64
C TRP A 39 -16.96 8.91 18.31
N THR A 40 -17.44 7.82 17.70
CA THR A 40 -16.91 7.39 16.40
C THR A 40 -17.16 8.44 15.31
N ASN A 41 -18.29 9.15 15.35
CA ASN A 41 -18.58 10.25 14.46
C ASN A 41 -17.62 11.45 14.69
N ALA A 42 -17.45 11.89 15.94
CA ALA A 42 -16.54 12.99 16.28
C ALA A 42 -15.10 12.69 15.86
N LEU A 43 -14.62 11.48 16.12
CA LEU A 43 -13.27 11.04 15.75
C LEU A 43 -13.03 10.99 14.23
N CYS A 44 -14.08 11.00 13.39
CA CYS A 44 -13.93 11.14 11.93
C CYS A 44 -13.62 12.57 11.49
N TYR A 45 -13.82 13.58 12.34
CA TYR A 45 -13.51 14.99 12.06
C TYR A 45 -12.14 15.41 12.62
N ASP A 46 -11.58 14.66 13.57
CA ASP A 46 -10.29 14.98 14.22
C ASP A 46 -9.05 14.71 13.34
N PHE A 47 -9.22 14.44 12.05
CA PHE A 47 -8.10 14.18 11.15
C PHE A 47 -7.46 15.48 10.65
N GLN A 48 -6.42 15.95 11.35
CA GLN A 48 -5.77 17.26 11.14
C GLN A 48 -5.26 17.53 9.70
N ILE A 49 -5.01 16.49 8.91
CA ILE A 49 -4.41 16.62 7.57
C ILE A 49 -5.45 17.00 6.51
N VAL A 50 -6.75 16.79 6.76
CA VAL A 50 -7.81 17.05 5.78
C VAL A 50 -8.97 17.76 6.45
N THR A 51 -9.46 18.85 5.85
CA THR A 51 -10.59 19.63 6.37
C THR A 51 -11.96 18.98 6.13
N SER A 52 -11.98 17.68 5.79
CA SER A 52 -13.20 16.93 5.46
C SER A 52 -13.26 15.63 6.27
N PRO A 53 -14.46 15.19 6.69
CA PRO A 53 -14.61 13.97 7.46
C PRO A 53 -14.11 12.73 6.72
N THR A 54 -13.39 11.88 7.44
CA THR A 54 -12.89 10.59 6.94
C THR A 54 -13.97 9.50 7.06
N SER A 55 -13.82 8.40 6.30
CA SER A 55 -14.78 7.28 6.31
C SER A 55 -14.65 6.37 7.54
N ILE A 56 -13.56 6.53 8.29
CA ILE A 56 -13.23 5.79 9.51
C ILE A 56 -12.59 6.77 10.51
N PRO A 57 -12.68 6.52 11.83
CA PRO A 57 -12.08 7.35 12.86
C PRO A 57 -10.59 7.60 12.61
N ALA A 58 -10.14 8.83 12.86
CA ALA A 58 -8.75 9.25 12.75
C ALA A 58 -7.73 8.27 13.35
N PRO A 59 -7.87 7.75 14.59
CA PRO A 59 -6.89 6.83 15.16
C PRO A 59 -6.73 5.52 14.37
N VAL A 60 -7.83 4.98 13.83
CA VAL A 60 -7.81 3.74 13.01
C VAL A 60 -7.10 4.00 11.69
N TYR A 61 -7.40 5.14 11.05
CA TYR A 61 -6.76 5.53 9.80
C TYR A 61 -5.24 5.72 9.97
N ILE A 62 -4.82 6.40 11.04
CA ILE A 62 -3.41 6.63 11.36
C ILE A 62 -2.68 5.30 11.60
N ALA A 63 -3.27 4.37 12.35
CA ALA A 63 -2.70 3.05 12.57
C ALA A 63 -2.49 2.28 11.25
N GLN A 64 -3.45 2.35 10.32
CA GLN A 64 -3.31 1.75 9.00
C GLN A 64 -2.14 2.36 8.22
N ARG A 65 -1.99 3.70 8.23
CA ARG A 65 -0.87 4.38 7.58
C ARG A 65 0.48 4.00 8.19
N TYR A 66 0.54 3.82 9.51
CA TYR A 66 1.75 3.32 10.16
C TYR A 66 2.07 1.88 9.75
N ALA A 67 1.07 1.00 9.66
CA ALA A 67 1.28 -0.38 9.19
C ALA A 67 1.75 -0.42 7.73
N GLU A 68 1.16 0.40 6.85
CA GLU A 68 1.60 0.54 5.45
C GLU A 68 3.05 1.00 5.36
N ARG A 69 3.43 2.03 6.14
CA ARG A 69 4.79 2.55 6.17
C ARG A 69 5.78 1.53 6.74
N GLY A 70 5.42 0.84 7.82
CA GLY A 70 6.23 -0.23 8.40
C GLY A 70 6.48 -1.36 7.39
N ARG A 71 5.45 -1.75 6.62
CA ARG A 71 5.58 -2.75 5.55
C ARG A 71 6.49 -2.27 4.42
N GLN A 72 6.42 -1.01 4.01
CA GLN A 72 7.31 -0.46 2.98
C GLN A 72 8.78 -0.47 3.43
N ILE A 73 9.03 -0.09 4.68
CA ILE A 73 10.36 -0.13 5.28
C ILE A 73 10.87 -1.57 5.33
N TRP A 74 10.04 -2.50 5.81
CA TRP A 74 10.37 -3.93 5.86
C TRP A 74 10.70 -4.49 4.48
N ASN A 75 9.86 -4.25 3.48
CA ASN A 75 10.09 -4.74 2.11
C ASN A 75 11.42 -4.21 1.55
N THR A 76 11.72 -2.93 1.77
CA THR A 76 13.00 -2.34 1.33
C THR A 76 14.19 -3.04 1.99
N PHE A 77 14.09 -3.33 3.29
CA PHE A 77 15.13 -4.05 4.02
C PHE A 77 15.25 -5.51 3.56
N SER A 78 14.15 -6.24 3.42
CA SER A 78 14.16 -7.63 2.96
C SER A 78 14.70 -7.77 1.54
N SER A 79 14.26 -6.93 0.60
CA SER A 79 14.78 -6.94 -0.76
C SER A 79 16.28 -6.62 -0.86
N SER A 80 16.81 -5.82 0.08
CA SER A 80 18.25 -5.55 0.16
C SER A 80 19.04 -6.80 0.60
N ASN A 81 18.47 -7.63 1.48
CA ASN A 81 19.09 -8.88 1.90
C ASN A 81 19.02 -9.96 0.81
N ASP A 82 17.91 -10.03 0.06
CA ASP A 82 17.77 -10.97 -1.07
C ASP A 82 18.72 -10.63 -2.22
N ALA A 83 18.92 -9.33 -2.52
CA ALA A 83 19.87 -8.88 -3.54
C ALA A 83 21.34 -9.20 -3.18
N ASN A 84 21.68 -9.19 -1.88
CA ASN A 84 23.01 -9.56 -1.42
C ASN A 84 23.26 -11.07 -1.54
N LEU A 85 22.23 -11.89 -1.28
CA LEU A 85 22.28 -13.35 -1.43
C LEU A 85 22.39 -13.77 -2.92
N ASP A 86 21.60 -13.16 -3.81
CA ASP A 86 21.67 -13.45 -5.26
C ASP A 86 23.04 -13.04 -5.86
N GLY A 87 23.60 -11.92 -5.37
CA GLY A 87 24.97 -11.51 -5.65
C GLY A 87 26.02 -12.52 -5.16
N TYR A 88 25.84 -13.14 -4.00
CA TYR A 88 26.79 -14.14 -3.49
C TYR A 88 26.69 -15.49 -4.22
N ILE A 89 25.48 -15.95 -4.52
CA ILE A 89 25.22 -17.22 -5.23
C ILE A 89 25.70 -17.14 -6.69
N SER A 90 25.48 -16.01 -7.38
CA SER A 90 26.00 -15.80 -8.74
C SER A 90 27.53 -15.79 -8.79
N ASN A 91 28.21 -15.24 -7.79
CA ASN A 91 29.68 -15.27 -7.68
C ASN A 91 30.22 -16.70 -7.47
N ILE A 92 29.56 -17.52 -6.64
CA ILE A 92 29.96 -18.93 -6.46
C ILE A 92 29.78 -19.74 -7.75
N ASN A 93 28.64 -19.56 -8.44
CA ASN A 93 28.35 -20.27 -9.69
C ASN A 93 29.24 -19.80 -10.86
N GLY A 94 29.69 -18.55 -10.84
CA GLY A 94 30.66 -18.00 -11.80
C GLY A 94 32.09 -18.51 -11.60
N GLN A 95 32.48 -18.88 -10.38
CA GLN A 95 33.79 -19.46 -10.09
C GLN A 95 33.88 -20.97 -10.38
N ASN A 96 32.76 -21.69 -10.32
CA ASN A 96 32.73 -23.16 -10.42
C ASN A 96 32.08 -23.72 -11.71
N GLY A 97 32.10 -22.98 -12.82
CA GLY A 97 32.10 -23.51 -14.21
C GLY A 97 31.12 -24.63 -14.63
N LEU A 98 30.03 -24.89 -13.91
CA LEU A 98 29.11 -26.02 -14.14
C LEU A 98 27.62 -25.62 -14.11
N GLY A 99 27.31 -24.35 -14.38
CA GLY A 99 25.94 -23.82 -14.45
C GLY A 99 25.58 -23.30 -15.84
N ALA A 100 25.00 -24.19 -16.64
CA ALA A 100 24.42 -24.05 -17.97
C ALA A 100 24.13 -22.64 -18.53
N ALA A 101 24.58 -22.46 -19.77
CA ALA A 101 24.23 -21.43 -20.73
C ALA A 101 22.74 -21.03 -20.70
N ARG A 102 22.46 -19.76 -20.40
CA ARG A 102 21.42 -18.99 -21.10
C ARG A 102 21.66 -17.48 -21.00
N SER A 103 22.73 -16.98 -21.62
CA SER A 103 22.81 -15.59 -22.04
C SER A 103 22.17 -15.46 -23.43
N THR A 104 20.84 -15.30 -23.48
CA THR A 104 20.18 -14.77 -24.68
C THR A 104 20.03 -13.26 -24.51
N SER A 105 21.14 -12.53 -24.69
CA SER A 105 21.10 -11.08 -24.89
C SER A 105 20.70 -10.80 -26.33
N ASN A 106 19.39 -10.70 -26.60
CA ASN A 106 18.94 -10.00 -27.79
C ASN A 106 18.93 -8.50 -27.49
N SER A 107 20.07 -7.85 -27.71
CA SER A 107 20.14 -6.43 -28.04
C SER A 107 20.86 -6.36 -29.38
N SER A 108 20.09 -6.49 -30.46
CA SER A 108 20.57 -6.18 -31.80
C SER A 108 20.94 -4.69 -31.81
N ASN A 109 22.22 -4.40 -31.66
CA ASN A 109 22.79 -3.11 -31.99
C ASN A 109 22.70 -2.94 -33.51
N GLY A 110 21.52 -2.53 -33.99
CA GLY A 110 21.39 -1.96 -35.33
C GLY A 110 22.07 -0.61 -35.32
N ASN A 111 23.20 -0.50 -36.01
CA ASN A 111 23.77 0.78 -36.39
C ASN A 111 22.65 1.64 -37.01
N PRO A 112 22.45 2.90 -36.61
CA PRO A 112 21.51 3.76 -37.32
C PRO A 112 22.04 3.92 -38.75
N SER A 113 21.34 3.31 -39.72
CA SER A 113 21.59 3.54 -41.14
C SER A 113 21.36 5.02 -41.44
N GLU A 114 22.26 5.56 -42.25
CA GLU A 114 22.25 6.88 -42.87
C GLU A 114 20.89 7.59 -42.90
N ALA A 115 20.87 8.81 -42.37
CA ALA A 115 19.78 9.75 -42.60
C ALA A 115 19.65 10.01 -44.10
N ASP A 116 18.48 9.69 -44.68
CA ASP A 116 18.13 10.02 -46.06
C ASP A 116 18.18 11.56 -46.25
N PRO A 117 19.08 12.09 -47.08
CA PRO A 117 19.23 13.53 -47.25
C PRO A 117 18.10 14.21 -48.04
N ASN A 118 17.07 13.49 -48.50
CA ASN A 118 15.99 14.07 -49.32
C ASN A 118 14.57 13.99 -48.74
N ALA A 119 14.42 13.78 -47.42
CA ALA A 119 13.09 13.65 -46.80
C ALA A 119 12.21 14.93 -46.75
N PHE A 120 12.67 16.06 -47.30
CA PHE A 120 11.90 17.32 -47.39
C PHE A 120 12.00 17.98 -48.77
N ARG A 121 11.59 17.26 -49.82
CA ARG A 121 11.19 17.85 -51.11
C ARG A 121 9.86 17.28 -51.57
#